data_AF-A0A7X4IXH9-F1
#
_entry.id   AF-A0A7X4IXH9-F1
#
_cell.length_a   1.000
_cell.length_b   1.000
_cell.length_c   1.000
_cell.angle_alpha   90.00
_cell.angle_beta   90.00
_cell.angle_gamma   90.00
#
_symmetry.space_group_name_H-M   'P 1'
#
loop_
_entity.id
_entity.type
_entity.pdbx_description
1 polymer ?
#
loop_
_entity_poly.entity_id
_entity_poly.type
_entity_poly.pdbx_seq_one_letter_code
_entity_poly.pdbx_strand_id
1 'polypeptide(L)'
;MPPTQRVWFGHSQYRSLSNFAPEALSERGLKRLKELQRKFGAERVSDDDIVPQTTWRAVPPRVPDDAVARMSDTEWIHAMRTLQLRSNGQFSDIEWDRDSLSSQLRTRTTTDPERFARLAVVKMPEEVPASYFSAVLEGLADVDRDAVPVEMIVQVIRRLHALPGQPCGLAIGRAVRSIATEQLPSDIIEVVTFYATLDPDPSHDDWLEIESDQDHRQDRAINTGINSVRGVAAEAITGLLFAEPGRIEQLGDAVESLVHDRVLAVRALAIRSLLATLRDDEPRSSELFRSLCAGAEPILGSQYVEEYLHWAMYRSYESVRPTLLGMLSSPDSPASRAAARQICLAALQDGESKDSASADVKLVVEGDMEMRAAAAEVYARNCGEPDVAKQCIASLQRFFDDPEERVRITAARCFSGLGAERLSEHSDLVEAFSTSRALADEPMALLYELKDVRGRLPPSICSVAERAVEAWGPEAGDISTSLSAGASVLSKLIVRFYAQTEDDAQRERALSAIDRMLEIGFMGIDDELRASDRA
;
A
#
# COMPACT_ATOMS: atom_id res chain seq x y z
N MET A 1 6.27 -6.63 36.72
CA MET A 1 5.85 -7.43 35.56
C MET A 1 4.41 -7.05 35.22
N PRO A 2 4.12 -6.58 33.99
CA PRO A 2 2.76 -6.35 33.51
C PRO A 2 1.85 -7.58 33.67
N PRO A 3 0.51 -7.40 33.74
CA PRO A 3 -0.46 -8.49 33.94
C PRO A 3 -0.34 -9.61 32.91
N THR A 4 0.00 -9.26 31.66
CA THR A 4 0.22 -10.19 30.55
C THR A 4 1.45 -11.10 30.75
N GLN A 5 2.50 -10.62 31.41
CA GLN A 5 3.69 -11.44 31.72
C GLN A 5 3.45 -12.52 32.79
N ARG A 6 2.45 -12.34 33.66
CA ARG A 6 2.12 -13.35 34.71
C ARG A 6 1.46 -14.60 34.13
N VAL A 7 0.68 -14.44 33.05
CA VAL A 7 -0.03 -15.55 32.39
C VAL A 7 0.97 -16.53 31.77
N TRP A 8 1.99 -16.01 31.08
CA TRP A 8 3.01 -16.81 30.36
C TRP A 8 4.23 -17.21 31.20
N PHE A 9 4.31 -16.79 32.46
CA PHE A 9 5.41 -17.17 33.34
C PHE A 9 5.50 -18.69 33.51
N GLY A 10 6.64 -19.27 33.13
CA GLY A 10 6.88 -20.71 33.15
C GLY A 10 6.61 -21.44 31.82
N HIS A 11 6.16 -20.76 30.76
CA HIS A 11 5.86 -21.40 29.46
C HIS A 11 7.13 -21.96 28.77
N SER A 12 8.24 -21.22 28.76
CA SER A 12 9.51 -21.71 28.20
C SER A 12 10.05 -22.93 28.98
N GLN A 13 9.83 -22.95 30.30
CA GLN A 13 10.15 -24.11 31.15
C GLN A 13 9.23 -25.30 30.83
N TYR A 14 7.95 -25.03 30.54
CA TYR A 14 6.99 -26.04 30.12
C TYR A 14 7.41 -26.70 28.80
N ARG A 15 7.69 -25.91 27.75
CA ARG A 15 8.17 -26.40 26.45
C ARG A 15 9.43 -27.25 26.58
N SER A 16 10.41 -26.77 27.34
CA SER A 16 11.67 -27.49 27.55
C SER A 16 11.45 -28.84 28.21
N LEU A 17 10.63 -28.92 29.27
CA LEU A 17 10.35 -30.16 29.98
C LEU A 17 9.46 -31.12 29.17
N SER A 18 8.52 -30.60 28.37
CA SER A 18 7.62 -31.41 27.52
C SER A 18 8.32 -32.10 26.34
N ASN A 19 9.53 -31.67 26.00
CA ASN A 19 10.31 -32.26 24.90
C ASN A 19 11.16 -33.46 25.32
N PHE A 20 11.38 -33.66 26.62
CA PHE A 20 12.07 -34.85 27.11
C PHE A 20 11.11 -36.02 27.27
N ALA A 21 11.59 -37.24 26.99
CA ALA A 21 10.89 -38.45 27.39
C ALA A 21 10.73 -38.48 28.92
N PRO A 22 9.59 -38.93 29.49
CA PRO A 22 9.36 -38.94 30.94
C PRO A 22 10.46 -39.63 31.73
N GLU A 23 11.12 -40.63 31.14
CA GLU A 23 12.21 -41.42 31.71
C GLU A 23 13.53 -40.64 31.78
N ALA A 24 13.68 -39.59 30.97
CA ALA A 24 14.86 -38.72 30.94
C ALA A 24 14.76 -37.54 31.93
N LEU A 25 13.61 -37.37 32.60
CA LEU A 25 13.37 -36.30 33.57
C LEU A 25 13.61 -36.78 35.00
N SER A 26 14.29 -35.96 35.81
CA SER A 26 14.38 -36.16 37.26
C SER A 26 12.99 -36.08 37.92
N GLU A 27 12.82 -36.65 39.12
CA GLU A 27 11.56 -36.54 39.89
C GLU A 27 11.10 -35.08 40.06
N ARG A 28 12.05 -34.16 40.25
CA ARG A 28 11.78 -32.71 40.34
C ARG A 28 11.30 -32.16 38.99
N GLY A 29 11.89 -32.61 37.88
CA GLY A 29 11.48 -32.26 36.52
C GLY A 29 10.07 -32.76 36.19
N LEU A 30 9.74 -34.01 36.53
CA LEU A 30 8.42 -34.61 36.35
C LEU A 30 7.34 -33.89 37.17
N LYS A 31 7.63 -33.56 38.44
CA LYS A 31 6.70 -32.80 39.28
C LYS A 31 6.45 -31.41 38.70
N ARG A 32 7.52 -30.74 38.25
CA ARG A 32 7.42 -29.41 37.65
C ARG A 32 6.66 -29.43 36.32
N LEU A 33 6.87 -30.46 35.50
CA LEU A 33 6.12 -30.66 34.26
C LEU A 33 4.62 -30.82 34.54
N LYS A 34 4.23 -31.64 35.53
CA LYS A 34 2.81 -31.80 35.93
C LYS A 34 2.16 -30.51 36.44
N GLU A 35 2.90 -29.70 37.20
CA GLU A 35 2.44 -28.37 37.62
C GLU A 35 2.18 -27.45 36.42
N LEU A 36 3.07 -27.46 35.43
CA LEU A 36 2.97 -26.64 34.25
C LEU A 36 1.91 -27.15 33.27
N GLN A 37 1.71 -28.46 33.13
CA GLN A 37 0.60 -29.07 32.36
C GLN A 37 -0.77 -28.67 32.93
N ARG A 38 -0.90 -28.58 34.27
CA ARG A 38 -2.14 -28.07 34.89
C ARG A 38 -2.39 -26.59 34.58
N LYS A 39 -1.33 -25.81 34.34
CA LYS A 39 -1.41 -24.38 34.03
C LYS A 39 -1.69 -24.12 32.55
N PHE A 40 -1.08 -24.90 31.65
CA PHE A 40 -1.06 -24.62 30.21
C PHE A 40 -1.83 -25.64 29.35
N GLY A 41 -2.37 -26.72 29.92
CA GLY A 41 -3.03 -27.80 29.18
C GLY A 41 -2.06 -28.95 28.88
N ALA A 42 -2.58 -30.18 28.75
CA ALA A 42 -1.79 -31.41 28.65
C ALA A 42 -1.34 -31.78 27.22
N GLU A 43 -1.65 -30.95 26.22
CA GLU A 43 -1.27 -31.20 24.84
C GLU A 43 0.18 -30.79 24.58
N ARG A 44 0.83 -31.56 23.71
CA ARG A 44 2.23 -31.37 23.32
C ARG A 44 2.25 -30.20 22.33
N VAL A 45 2.73 -29.04 22.78
CA VAL A 45 2.81 -27.82 21.95
C VAL A 45 3.73 -28.10 20.77
N SER A 46 3.23 -27.91 19.54
CA SER A 46 4.02 -28.08 18.31
C SER A 46 4.82 -26.81 18.00
N ASP A 47 5.87 -26.93 17.17
CA ASP A 47 6.69 -25.76 16.78
C ASP A 47 5.91 -24.76 15.90
N ASP A 48 4.74 -25.14 15.35
CA ASP A 48 3.89 -24.30 14.49
C ASP A 48 2.92 -23.39 15.27
N ASP A 49 2.84 -23.51 16.60
CA ASP A 49 1.92 -22.71 17.44
C ASP A 49 2.45 -21.30 17.77
N ILE A 50 3.45 -20.81 17.02
CA ILE A 50 3.97 -19.43 17.12
C ILE A 50 3.88 -18.73 15.77
N VAL A 51 2.67 -18.35 15.38
CA VAL A 51 2.52 -16.97 14.92
C VAL A 51 2.51 -16.15 16.20
N PRO A 52 3.29 -15.06 16.33
CA PRO A 52 2.99 -14.04 17.32
C PRO A 52 1.64 -13.43 16.90
N GLN A 53 0.55 -14.15 17.18
CA GLN A 53 -0.74 -13.53 17.29
C GLN A 53 -0.60 -12.64 18.50
N THR A 54 -0.36 -11.35 18.26
CA THR A 54 -0.96 -10.26 19.02
C THR A 54 -2.47 -10.55 19.05
N THR A 55 -2.88 -11.54 19.84
CA THR A 55 -4.26 -11.71 20.25
C THR A 55 -4.49 -10.54 21.20
N TRP A 56 -4.90 -9.43 20.60
CA TRP A 56 -5.72 -8.44 21.26
C TRP A 56 -6.88 -9.22 21.86
N ARG A 57 -6.73 -9.69 23.10
CA ARG A 57 -7.84 -10.23 23.86
C ARG A 57 -8.70 -9.00 24.12
N ALA A 58 -9.71 -8.81 23.29
CA ALA A 58 -10.74 -7.80 23.54
C ALA A 58 -11.23 -8.05 24.97
N VAL A 59 -10.91 -7.13 25.87
CA VAL A 59 -11.63 -7.08 27.13
C VAL A 59 -13.09 -6.86 26.72
N PRO A 60 -14.07 -7.55 27.30
CA PRO A 60 -15.45 -7.28 26.98
C PRO A 60 -15.80 -5.88 27.50
N PRO A 61 -16.58 -5.07 26.76
CA PRO A 61 -17.07 -3.79 27.25
C PRO A 61 -17.71 -3.97 28.63
N ARG A 62 -17.43 -3.06 29.57
CA ARG A 62 -18.09 -3.12 30.89
C ARG A 62 -19.60 -2.97 30.82
N VAL A 63 -20.09 -2.25 29.82
CA VAL A 63 -21.53 -2.16 29.51
C VAL A 63 -21.78 -3.05 28.28
N PRO A 64 -22.45 -4.19 28.44
CA PRO A 64 -22.79 -5.07 27.33
C PRO A 64 -23.61 -4.35 26.25
N ASP A 65 -23.39 -4.69 24.98
CA ASP A 65 -24.03 -4.00 23.85
C ASP A 65 -25.57 -4.05 23.90
N ASP A 66 -26.15 -5.13 24.43
CA ASP A 66 -27.59 -5.29 24.61
C ASP A 66 -28.17 -4.34 25.68
N ALA A 67 -27.39 -4.06 26.73
CA ALA A 67 -27.73 -3.05 27.72
C ALA A 67 -27.67 -1.65 27.10
N VAL A 68 -26.62 -1.36 26.32
CA VAL A 68 -26.45 -0.08 25.61
C VAL A 68 -27.57 0.18 24.61
N ALA A 69 -28.08 -0.86 23.94
CA ALA A 69 -29.20 -0.77 23.02
C ALA A 69 -30.46 -0.15 23.65
N ARG A 70 -30.63 -0.33 24.96
CA ARG A 70 -31.84 0.04 25.71
C ARG A 70 -31.67 1.33 26.51
N MET A 71 -30.47 1.90 26.55
CA MET A 71 -30.20 3.11 27.31
C MET A 71 -30.96 4.30 26.74
N SER A 72 -31.71 4.98 27.61
CA SER A 72 -32.27 6.30 27.39
C SER A 72 -31.20 7.39 27.35
N ASP A 73 -31.54 8.57 26.85
CA ASP A 73 -30.60 9.70 26.77
C ASP A 73 -30.04 10.11 28.14
N THR A 74 -30.87 10.03 29.19
CA THR A 74 -30.45 10.32 30.57
C THR A 74 -29.45 9.28 31.08
N GLU A 75 -29.66 8.00 30.75
CA GLU A 75 -28.73 6.93 31.10
C GLU A 75 -27.39 7.06 30.35
N TRP A 76 -27.42 7.46 29.08
CA TRP A 76 -26.21 7.79 28.31
C TRP A 76 -25.40 8.90 28.97
N ILE A 77 -26.04 10.03 29.28
CA ILE A 77 -25.37 11.17 29.93
C ILE A 77 -24.83 10.76 31.31
N HIS A 78 -25.58 9.96 32.07
CA HIS A 78 -25.13 9.43 33.35
C HIS A 78 -23.89 8.53 33.21
N ALA A 79 -23.87 7.64 32.22
CA ALA A 79 -22.73 6.77 31.94
C ALA A 79 -21.48 7.57 31.56
N MET A 80 -21.62 8.55 30.66
CA MET A 80 -20.53 9.45 30.23
C MET A 80 -19.91 10.18 31.43
N ARG A 81 -20.73 10.76 32.31
CA ARG A 81 -20.28 11.46 33.53
C ARG A 81 -19.62 10.51 34.52
N THR A 82 -20.16 9.31 34.69
CA THR A 82 -19.64 8.32 35.63
C THR A 82 -18.22 7.87 35.23
N LEU A 83 -17.99 7.66 33.95
CA LEU A 83 -16.67 7.29 33.43
C LEU A 83 -15.69 8.46 33.50
N GLN A 84 -16.15 9.70 33.27
CA GLN A 84 -15.32 10.90 33.45
C GLN A 84 -14.77 11.02 34.89
N LEU A 85 -15.63 10.87 35.91
CA LEU A 85 -15.25 10.99 37.33
C LEU A 85 -14.25 9.92 37.78
N ARG A 86 -14.24 8.75 37.14
CA ARG A 86 -13.35 7.63 37.49
C ARG A 86 -11.93 7.81 36.97
N SER A 87 -11.73 8.63 35.94
CA SER A 87 -10.41 8.92 35.32
C SER A 87 -9.36 9.48 36.29
N ASN A 88 -9.75 9.88 37.51
CA ASN A 88 -8.86 10.42 38.53
C ASN A 88 -8.15 9.35 39.39
N GLY A 89 -8.19 8.06 39.03
CA GLY A 89 -7.41 7.00 39.69
C GLY A 89 -7.19 5.76 38.83
N GLN A 90 -5.97 5.17 38.87
CA GLN A 90 -5.48 4.02 38.08
C GLN A 90 -5.81 4.05 36.57
N PHE A 91 -4.87 4.63 35.80
CA PHE A 91 -5.00 5.08 34.40
C PHE A 91 -5.42 4.04 33.32
N SER A 92 -5.09 2.74 33.42
CA SER A 92 -5.20 1.85 32.24
C SER A 92 -6.59 1.28 31.96
N ASP A 93 -7.38 0.96 33.00
CA ASP A 93 -8.64 0.24 32.81
C ASP A 93 -9.80 1.19 32.44
N ILE A 94 -9.69 2.48 32.81
CA ILE A 94 -10.75 3.48 32.62
C ILE A 94 -10.70 4.12 31.22
N GLU A 95 -9.51 4.34 30.65
CA GLU A 95 -9.39 4.82 29.26
C GLU A 95 -10.01 3.81 28.29
N TRP A 96 -9.75 2.53 28.53
CA TRP A 96 -10.30 1.44 27.73
C TRP A 96 -11.84 1.37 27.83
N ASP A 97 -12.42 1.59 29.02
CA ASP A 97 -13.88 1.65 29.21
C ASP A 97 -14.52 2.87 28.53
N ARG A 98 -13.84 4.03 28.53
CA ARG A 98 -14.30 5.24 27.84
C ARG A 98 -14.31 5.04 26.33
N ASP A 99 -13.22 4.52 25.78
CA ASP A 99 -13.07 4.30 24.34
C ASP A 99 -14.06 3.24 23.84
N SER A 100 -14.32 2.22 24.67
CA SER A 100 -15.37 1.23 24.43
C SER A 100 -16.77 1.87 24.36
N LEU A 101 -17.13 2.74 25.33
CA LEU A 101 -18.43 3.43 25.30
C LEU A 101 -18.54 4.41 24.13
N SER A 102 -17.47 5.10 23.75
CA SER A 102 -17.43 5.95 22.56
C SER A 102 -17.65 5.14 21.28
N SER A 103 -16.99 3.98 21.14
CA SER A 103 -17.20 3.08 20.00
C SER A 103 -18.65 2.62 19.93
N GLN A 104 -19.24 2.22 21.07
CA GLN A 104 -20.64 1.84 21.14
C GLN A 104 -21.58 2.99 20.79
N LEU A 105 -21.27 4.22 21.22
CA LEU A 105 -22.04 5.41 20.88
C LEU A 105 -22.02 5.72 19.38
N ARG A 106 -20.85 5.58 18.72
CA ARG A 106 -20.72 5.68 17.26
C ARG A 106 -21.60 4.65 16.55
N THR A 107 -21.51 3.38 16.94
CA THR A 107 -22.35 2.31 16.38
C THR A 107 -23.84 2.54 16.62
N ARG A 108 -24.22 3.11 17.76
CA ARG A 108 -25.63 3.41 18.05
C ARG A 108 -26.12 4.60 17.25
N THR A 109 -25.24 5.55 16.98
CA THR A 109 -25.54 6.68 16.09
C THR A 109 -25.79 6.23 14.66
N THR A 110 -25.07 5.22 14.15
CA THR A 110 -25.40 4.69 12.81
C THR A 110 -26.76 3.98 12.75
N THR A 111 -27.24 3.46 13.89
CA THR A 111 -28.54 2.77 13.99
C THR A 111 -29.72 3.73 14.17
N ASP A 112 -29.54 4.81 14.95
CA ASP A 112 -30.58 5.81 15.25
C ASP A 112 -29.99 7.24 15.19
N PRO A 113 -29.61 7.70 13.98
CA PRO A 113 -28.81 8.91 13.82
C PRO A 113 -29.52 10.15 14.31
N GLU A 114 -30.83 10.29 14.08
CA GLU A 114 -31.56 11.47 14.50
C GLU A 114 -31.59 11.64 16.02
N ARG A 115 -31.78 10.53 16.75
CA ARG A 115 -31.79 10.56 18.21
C ARG A 115 -30.44 11.01 18.73
N PHE A 116 -29.35 10.44 18.24
CA PHE A 116 -28.01 10.72 18.75
C PHE A 116 -27.50 12.10 18.32
N ALA A 117 -27.89 12.60 17.14
CA ALA A 117 -27.68 14.00 16.77
C ALA A 117 -28.37 14.94 17.76
N ARG A 118 -29.66 14.70 18.08
CA ARG A 118 -30.39 15.49 19.10
C ARG A 118 -29.76 15.37 20.49
N LEU A 119 -29.26 14.20 20.86
CA LEU A 119 -28.53 13.98 22.12
C LEU A 119 -27.31 14.91 22.19
N ALA A 120 -26.47 14.92 21.15
CA ALA A 120 -25.26 15.75 21.11
C ALA A 120 -25.55 17.25 21.09
N VAL A 121 -26.54 17.69 20.32
CA VAL A 121 -26.86 19.12 20.17
C VAL A 121 -27.59 19.68 21.39
N VAL A 122 -28.56 18.94 21.94
CA VAL A 122 -29.52 19.48 22.92
C VAL A 122 -29.22 19.07 24.36
N LYS A 123 -28.70 17.86 24.57
CA LYS A 123 -28.71 17.24 25.91
C LYS A 123 -27.32 16.97 26.48
N MET A 124 -26.31 16.75 25.64
CA MET A 124 -24.94 16.52 26.11
C MET A 124 -24.36 17.83 26.67
N PRO A 125 -24.01 17.85 27.97
CA PRO A 125 -23.49 19.03 28.62
C PRO A 125 -22.00 19.17 28.28
N GLU A 126 -21.45 20.39 28.29
CA GLU A 126 -20.09 20.67 27.79
C GLU A 126 -18.99 19.97 28.59
N GLU A 127 -19.28 19.55 29.83
CA GLU A 127 -18.31 18.89 30.68
C GLU A 127 -18.05 17.44 30.27
N VAL A 128 -18.91 16.79 29.47
CA VAL A 128 -18.62 15.39 29.06
C VAL A 128 -17.41 15.35 28.12
N PRO A 129 -16.60 14.27 28.16
CA PRO A 129 -15.44 14.13 27.28
C PRO A 129 -15.76 14.33 25.80
N ALA A 130 -14.91 15.10 25.11
CA ALA A 130 -15.03 15.41 23.69
C ALA A 130 -15.15 14.16 22.80
N SER A 131 -14.52 13.05 23.19
CA SER A 131 -14.57 11.78 22.45
C SER A 131 -16.00 11.25 22.25
N TYR A 132 -16.94 11.55 23.14
CA TYR A 132 -18.35 11.19 22.96
C TYR A 132 -19.04 12.04 21.90
N PHE A 133 -18.72 13.34 21.85
CA PHE A 133 -19.21 14.22 20.78
C PHE A 133 -18.64 13.79 19.42
N SER A 134 -17.33 13.52 19.36
CA SER A 134 -16.67 12.98 18.16
C SER A 134 -17.32 11.67 17.70
N ALA A 135 -17.60 10.74 18.62
CA ALA A 135 -18.23 9.46 18.28
C ALA A 135 -19.62 9.63 17.66
N VAL A 136 -20.43 10.57 18.14
CA VAL A 136 -21.73 10.89 17.51
C VAL A 136 -21.49 11.43 16.09
N LEU A 137 -20.62 12.42 15.92
CA LEU A 137 -20.39 13.00 14.60
C LEU A 137 -19.81 12.00 13.60
N GLU A 138 -18.88 11.14 14.04
CA GLU A 138 -18.34 10.06 13.20
C GLU A 138 -19.41 9.04 12.82
N GLY A 139 -20.31 8.69 13.74
CA GLY A 139 -21.44 7.80 13.43
C GLY A 139 -22.41 8.42 12.42
N LEU A 140 -22.63 9.74 12.46
CA LEU A 140 -23.38 10.45 11.43
C LEU A 140 -22.64 10.53 10.09
N ALA A 141 -21.31 10.52 10.09
CA ALA A 141 -20.52 10.49 8.86
C ALA A 141 -20.50 9.10 8.20
N ASP A 142 -20.72 8.03 8.95
CA ASP A 142 -20.68 6.64 8.46
C ASP A 142 -21.99 6.13 7.83
N VAL A 143 -23.13 6.80 8.06
CA VAL A 143 -24.41 6.37 7.50
C VAL A 143 -24.55 6.74 6.01
N ASP A 144 -25.39 6.00 5.29
CA ASP A 144 -25.79 6.37 3.94
C ASP A 144 -26.36 7.80 3.90
N ARG A 145 -26.01 8.59 2.88
CA ARG A 145 -26.39 10.01 2.81
C ARG A 145 -27.90 10.24 2.79
N ASP A 146 -28.67 9.30 2.25
CA ASP A 146 -30.13 9.36 2.24
C ASP A 146 -30.77 9.10 3.62
N ALA A 147 -30.03 8.53 4.57
CA ALA A 147 -30.54 8.18 5.89
C ALA A 147 -30.62 9.38 6.85
N VAL A 148 -29.86 10.46 6.59
CA VAL A 148 -29.77 11.62 7.50
C VAL A 148 -29.70 12.93 6.71
N PRO A 149 -30.54 13.93 7.04
CA PRO A 149 -30.43 15.24 6.42
C PRO A 149 -29.07 15.90 6.69
N VAL A 150 -28.45 16.46 5.65
CA VAL A 150 -27.16 17.18 5.77
C VAL A 150 -27.19 18.25 6.85
N GLU A 151 -28.30 18.98 6.97
CA GLU A 151 -28.48 20.02 8.00
C GLU A 151 -28.31 19.49 9.43
N MET A 152 -28.62 18.21 9.68
CA MET A 152 -28.41 17.60 11.00
C MET A 152 -26.91 17.45 11.30
N ILE A 153 -26.12 17.02 10.31
CA ILE A 153 -24.66 16.90 10.44
C ILE A 153 -24.05 18.29 10.65
N VAL A 154 -24.52 19.29 9.88
CA VAL A 154 -24.14 20.70 10.00
C VAL A 154 -24.40 21.24 11.41
N GLN A 155 -25.57 20.96 12.01
CA GLN A 155 -25.89 21.38 13.38
C GLN A 155 -24.96 20.75 14.42
N VAL A 156 -24.61 19.48 14.25
CA VAL A 156 -23.65 18.80 15.12
C VAL A 156 -22.26 19.41 14.95
N ILE A 157 -21.80 19.67 13.72
CA ILE A 157 -20.51 20.34 13.46
C ILE A 157 -20.45 21.69 14.18
N ARG A 158 -21.49 22.53 14.04
CA ARG A 158 -21.58 23.83 14.73
C ARG A 158 -21.48 23.68 16.25
N ARG A 159 -22.19 22.72 16.82
CA ARG A 159 -22.15 22.44 18.27
C ARG A 159 -20.74 22.04 18.71
N LEU A 160 -20.10 21.13 17.97
CA LEU A 160 -18.77 20.63 18.31
C LEU A 160 -17.69 21.70 18.16
N HIS A 161 -17.77 22.54 17.13
CA HIS A 161 -16.85 23.66 16.95
C HIS A 161 -16.99 24.71 18.06
N ALA A 162 -18.19 24.91 18.60
CA ALA A 162 -18.45 25.83 19.71
C ALA A 162 -17.97 25.32 21.08
N LEU A 163 -17.50 24.08 21.20
CA LEU A 163 -16.99 23.56 22.47
C LEU A 163 -15.69 24.29 22.88
N PRO A 164 -15.48 24.56 24.18
CA PRO A 164 -14.25 25.19 24.66
C PRO A 164 -13.00 24.43 24.22
N GLY A 165 -12.05 25.14 23.59
CA GLY A 165 -10.81 24.56 23.08
C GLY A 165 -10.95 23.74 21.79
N GLN A 166 -12.12 23.74 21.14
CA GLN A 166 -12.36 23.13 19.82
C GLN A 166 -11.80 21.70 19.66
N PRO A 167 -12.04 20.78 20.62
CA PRO A 167 -11.33 19.50 20.72
C PRO A 167 -11.70 18.46 19.64
N CYS A 168 -12.64 18.79 18.75
CA CYS A 168 -13.27 17.83 17.84
C CYS A 168 -12.82 17.98 16.38
N GLY A 169 -11.70 18.66 16.12
CA GLY A 169 -11.23 18.97 14.75
C GLY A 169 -11.14 17.76 13.82
N LEU A 170 -10.61 16.63 14.30
CA LEU A 170 -10.54 15.37 13.52
C LEU A 170 -11.91 14.88 13.06
N ALA A 171 -12.88 14.80 13.98
CA ALA A 171 -14.23 14.34 13.66
C ALA A 171 -14.95 15.34 12.73
N ILE A 172 -14.74 16.64 12.94
CA ILE A 172 -15.32 17.70 12.10
C ILE A 172 -14.79 17.61 10.67
N GLY A 173 -13.48 17.53 10.47
CA GLY A 173 -12.92 17.45 9.12
C GLY A 173 -13.36 16.18 8.39
N ARG A 174 -13.39 15.02 9.07
CA ARG A 174 -13.92 13.75 8.51
C ARG A 174 -15.40 13.89 8.11
N ALA A 175 -16.21 14.51 8.95
CA ALA A 175 -17.61 14.73 8.67
C ALA A 175 -17.82 15.66 7.47
N VAL A 176 -17.11 16.79 7.41
CA VAL A 176 -17.20 17.71 6.26
C VAL A 176 -16.77 17.02 4.97
N ARG A 177 -15.68 16.23 5.00
CA ARG A 177 -15.26 15.41 3.86
C ARG A 177 -16.37 14.46 3.39
N SER A 178 -17.13 13.86 4.31
CA SER A 178 -18.24 12.93 3.99
C SER A 178 -19.46 13.60 3.36
N ILE A 179 -19.57 14.94 3.46
CA ILE A 179 -20.67 15.74 2.88
C ILE A 179 -20.15 16.78 1.89
N ALA A 180 -18.91 16.63 1.39
CA ALA A 180 -18.26 17.65 0.59
C ALA A 180 -18.96 17.92 -0.77
N THR A 181 -19.71 16.94 -1.27
CA THR A 181 -20.52 17.06 -2.51
C THR A 181 -21.85 17.77 -2.29
N GLU A 182 -22.23 18.02 -1.05
CA GLU A 182 -23.49 18.67 -0.69
C GLU A 182 -23.34 20.19 -0.70
N GLN A 183 -24.47 20.90 -0.80
CA GLN A 183 -24.45 22.36 -0.67
C GLN A 183 -24.21 22.75 0.79
N LEU A 184 -22.97 23.05 1.14
CA LEU A 184 -22.60 23.45 2.50
C LEU A 184 -22.75 24.97 2.72
N PRO A 185 -23.29 25.38 3.89
CA PRO A 185 -23.27 26.77 4.35
C PRO A 185 -21.85 27.34 4.47
N SER A 186 -21.70 28.66 4.28
CA SER A 186 -20.39 29.34 4.35
C SER A 186 -19.72 29.21 5.71
N ASP A 187 -20.49 29.18 6.80
CA ASP A 187 -19.94 29.02 8.15
C ASP A 187 -19.28 27.65 8.35
N ILE A 188 -19.70 26.61 7.63
CA ILE A 188 -19.02 25.30 7.67
C ILE A 188 -17.69 25.34 6.92
N ILE A 189 -17.62 26.13 5.84
CA ILE A 189 -16.37 26.38 5.12
C ILE A 189 -15.39 27.13 6.03
N GLU A 190 -15.87 28.16 6.73
CA GLU A 190 -15.09 28.91 7.73
C GLU A 190 -14.57 28.01 8.86
N VAL A 191 -15.39 27.07 9.34
CA VAL A 191 -15.00 26.08 10.35
C VAL A 191 -13.83 25.22 9.88
N VAL A 192 -13.85 24.72 8.64
CA VAL A 192 -12.73 23.91 8.12
C VAL A 192 -11.50 24.76 7.89
N THR A 193 -11.66 25.99 7.38
CA THR A 193 -10.56 26.96 7.24
C THR A 193 -9.90 27.25 8.59
N PHE A 194 -10.69 27.41 9.66
CA PHE A 194 -10.16 27.57 11.02
C PHE A 194 -9.26 26.39 11.40
N TYR A 195 -9.72 25.15 11.23
CA TYR A 195 -8.92 23.98 11.59
C TYR A 195 -7.68 23.84 10.72
N ALA A 196 -7.76 24.11 9.42
CA ALA A 196 -6.62 24.03 8.50
C ALA A 196 -5.52 25.04 8.81
N THR A 197 -5.86 26.19 9.39
CA THR A 197 -4.92 27.32 9.53
C THR A 197 -4.47 27.58 10.96
N LEU A 198 -5.31 27.30 11.96
CA LEU A 198 -5.09 27.72 13.35
C LEU A 198 -4.96 26.56 14.34
N ASP A 199 -5.39 25.35 13.99
CA ASP A 199 -5.35 24.23 14.93
C ASP A 199 -3.89 23.84 15.26
N PRO A 200 -3.53 23.64 16.54
CA PRO A 200 -2.17 23.28 16.91
C PRO A 200 -1.74 21.86 16.49
N ASP A 201 -2.69 20.96 16.19
CA ASP A 201 -2.43 19.55 15.84
C ASP A 201 -2.31 19.32 14.33
N PRO A 202 -1.20 18.75 13.82
CA PRO A 202 -0.06 18.20 14.56
C PRO A 202 0.99 19.27 14.90
N SER A 203 1.81 19.00 15.92
CA SER A 203 2.83 19.96 16.35
C SER A 203 4.23 19.70 15.78
N HIS A 204 4.56 18.46 15.43
CA HIS A 204 5.88 18.03 14.96
C HIS A 204 5.75 16.83 14.00
N ASP A 205 6.80 16.57 13.23
CA ASP A 205 6.92 15.39 12.36
C ASP A 205 7.59 14.22 13.11
N ASP A 206 6.94 13.69 14.15
CA ASP A 206 7.50 12.62 15.00
C ASP A 206 7.87 11.35 14.19
N TRP A 207 7.23 11.16 13.03
CA TRP A 207 7.50 10.05 12.12
C TRP A 207 8.89 10.08 11.47
N LEU A 208 9.56 11.24 11.47
CA LEU A 208 10.94 11.38 10.97
C LEU A 208 11.96 10.72 11.91
N GLU A 209 11.67 10.63 13.21
CA GLU A 209 12.57 10.07 14.22
C GLU A 209 12.55 8.53 14.26
N ILE A 210 11.60 7.90 13.54
CA ILE A 210 11.45 6.45 13.50
C ILE A 210 12.51 5.87 12.56
N GLU A 211 13.55 5.26 13.14
CA GLU A 211 14.54 4.46 12.42
C GLU A 211 13.84 3.26 11.74
N SER A 212 13.65 3.34 10.44
CA SER A 212 13.17 2.24 9.61
C SER A 212 13.78 2.32 8.22
N ASP A 213 13.49 1.30 7.40
CA ASP A 213 13.73 1.35 5.97
C ASP A 213 13.12 2.62 5.34
N GLN A 214 13.84 3.22 4.38
CA GLN A 214 13.44 4.45 3.70
C GLN A 214 12.14 4.25 2.93
N ASP A 215 11.87 3.04 2.45
CA ASP A 215 10.71 2.70 1.61
C ASP A 215 9.34 2.93 2.30
N HIS A 216 9.28 2.95 3.63
CA HIS A 216 8.04 3.17 4.37
C HIS A 216 7.93 4.57 4.98
N ARG A 217 8.91 5.45 4.73
CA ARG A 217 8.96 6.78 5.33
C ARG A 217 7.78 7.64 4.90
N GLN A 218 7.46 7.62 3.61
CA GLN A 218 6.41 8.45 3.01
C GLN A 218 5.00 7.97 3.42
N ASP A 219 4.81 6.65 3.57
CA ASP A 219 3.57 6.08 4.10
C ASP A 219 3.29 6.56 5.53
N ARG A 220 4.35 6.72 6.35
CA ARG A 220 4.21 7.27 7.70
C ARG A 220 3.87 8.75 7.69
N ALA A 221 4.42 9.55 6.78
CA ALA A 221 4.06 10.95 6.64
C ALA A 221 2.56 11.08 6.34
N ILE A 222 2.05 10.30 5.38
CA ILE A 222 0.62 10.26 5.04
C ILE A 222 -0.21 9.76 6.21
N ASN A 223 0.19 8.65 6.84
CA ASN A 223 -0.52 8.09 7.99
C ASN A 223 -0.59 9.06 9.18
N THR A 224 0.48 9.82 9.42
CA THR A 224 0.50 10.86 10.45
C THR A 224 -0.46 11.99 10.08
N GLY A 225 -0.43 12.44 8.82
CA GLY A 225 -1.30 13.51 8.35
C GLY A 225 -2.79 13.17 8.45
N ILE A 226 -3.22 12.00 7.99
CA ILE A 226 -4.65 11.57 8.07
C ILE A 226 -5.15 11.36 9.51
N ASN A 227 -4.23 11.27 10.47
CA ASN A 227 -4.54 11.14 11.90
C ASN A 227 -4.31 12.44 12.68
N SER A 228 -4.18 13.57 11.97
CA SER A 228 -4.00 14.90 12.56
C SER A 228 -5.12 15.86 12.15
N VAL A 229 -5.43 16.85 12.99
CA VAL A 229 -6.51 17.82 12.72
C VAL A 229 -6.26 18.59 11.43
N ARG A 230 -5.09 19.25 11.29
CA ARG A 230 -4.77 20.01 10.08
C ARG A 230 -4.72 19.13 8.82
N GLY A 231 -4.22 17.90 8.93
CA GLY A 231 -4.20 16.98 7.78
C GLY A 231 -5.60 16.52 7.35
N VAL A 232 -6.51 16.23 8.27
CA VAL A 232 -7.90 15.92 7.94
C VAL A 232 -8.64 17.16 7.40
N ALA A 233 -8.33 18.36 7.90
CA ALA A 233 -8.86 19.60 7.34
C ALA A 233 -8.41 19.79 5.87
N ALA A 234 -7.16 19.45 5.54
CA ALA A 234 -6.67 19.42 4.16
C ALA A 234 -7.46 18.45 3.26
N GLU A 235 -7.82 17.27 3.76
CA GLU A 235 -8.67 16.33 3.01
C GLU A 235 -10.12 16.82 2.85
N ALA A 236 -10.68 17.49 3.86
CA ALA A 236 -11.99 18.11 3.76
C ALA A 236 -11.99 19.22 2.69
N ILE A 237 -10.99 20.10 2.71
CA ILE A 237 -10.78 21.13 1.68
C ILE A 237 -10.64 20.51 0.29
N THR A 238 -9.83 19.45 0.17
CA THR A 238 -9.68 18.70 -1.08
C THR A 238 -11.03 18.21 -1.61
N GLY A 239 -11.86 17.60 -0.77
CA GLY A 239 -13.20 17.14 -1.15
C GLY A 239 -14.09 18.29 -1.64
N LEU A 240 -14.05 19.43 -0.95
CA LEU A 240 -14.82 20.62 -1.32
C LEU A 240 -14.39 21.20 -2.68
N LEU A 241 -13.08 21.24 -2.95
CA LEU A 241 -12.54 21.71 -4.22
C LEU A 241 -12.87 20.77 -5.38
N PHE A 242 -12.84 19.46 -5.17
CA PHE A 242 -13.27 18.50 -6.20
C PHE A 242 -14.76 18.62 -6.52
N ALA A 243 -15.59 18.85 -5.51
CA ALA A 243 -17.04 19.02 -5.67
C ALA A 243 -17.38 20.34 -6.37
N GLU A 244 -16.72 21.43 -6.00
CA GLU A 244 -16.98 22.76 -6.54
C GLU A 244 -15.68 23.59 -6.67
N PRO A 245 -15.06 23.61 -7.86
CA PRO A 245 -13.76 24.27 -8.07
C PRO A 245 -13.73 25.75 -7.74
N GLY A 246 -14.85 26.45 -7.97
CA GLY A 246 -14.99 27.88 -7.67
C GLY A 246 -14.76 28.20 -6.19
N ARG A 247 -14.83 27.20 -5.29
CA ARG A 247 -14.52 27.39 -3.86
C ARG A 247 -13.07 27.75 -3.60
N ILE A 248 -12.16 27.61 -4.57
CA ILE A 248 -10.78 28.08 -4.44
C ILE A 248 -10.70 29.58 -4.13
N GLU A 249 -11.68 30.38 -4.54
CA GLU A 249 -11.76 31.80 -4.18
C GLU A 249 -11.96 32.02 -2.67
N GLN A 250 -12.66 31.10 -1.99
CA GLN A 250 -12.94 31.14 -0.55
C GLN A 250 -11.90 30.38 0.27
N LEU A 251 -11.35 29.30 -0.29
CA LEU A 251 -10.43 28.38 0.38
C LEU A 251 -8.95 28.67 0.10
N GLY A 252 -8.65 29.63 -0.78
CA GLY A 252 -7.29 29.93 -1.25
C GLY A 252 -6.30 30.14 -0.10
N ASP A 253 -6.62 31.01 0.86
CA ASP A 253 -5.76 31.29 2.02
C ASP A 253 -5.52 30.03 2.88
N ALA A 254 -6.53 29.17 3.02
CA ALA A 254 -6.41 27.92 3.76
C ALA A 254 -5.50 26.91 3.03
N VAL A 255 -5.64 26.79 1.71
CA VAL A 255 -4.77 25.95 0.87
C VAL A 255 -3.34 26.47 0.93
N GLU A 256 -3.14 27.78 0.81
CA GLU A 256 -1.82 28.42 0.92
C GLU A 256 -1.18 28.15 2.29
N SER A 257 -1.96 28.25 3.38
CA SER A 257 -1.47 27.89 4.72
C SER A 257 -1.02 26.43 4.81
N LEU A 258 -1.79 25.49 4.25
CA LEU A 258 -1.47 24.06 4.28
C LEU A 258 -0.23 23.71 3.44
N VAL A 259 -0.05 24.37 2.30
CA VAL A 259 1.13 24.23 1.43
C VAL A 259 2.42 24.64 2.16
N HIS A 260 2.34 25.64 3.03
CA HIS A 260 3.45 26.14 3.82
C HIS A 260 3.41 25.66 5.28
N ASP A 261 2.66 24.60 5.58
CA ASP A 261 2.58 24.08 6.94
C ASP A 261 3.96 23.67 7.44
N ARG A 262 4.23 23.96 8.71
CA ARG A 262 5.50 23.62 9.35
C ARG A 262 5.70 22.10 9.52
N VAL A 263 4.62 21.33 9.47
CA VAL A 263 4.64 19.87 9.61
C VAL A 263 4.51 19.23 8.22
N LEU A 264 5.53 18.50 7.79
CA LEU A 264 5.61 17.84 6.50
C LEU A 264 4.49 16.82 6.28
N ALA A 265 4.04 16.14 7.33
CA ALA A 265 2.85 15.28 7.25
C ALA A 265 1.62 16.06 6.77
N VAL A 266 1.41 17.31 7.22
CA VAL A 266 0.29 18.13 6.73
C VAL A 266 0.51 18.55 5.28
N ARG A 267 1.73 18.97 4.93
CA ARG A 267 2.07 19.30 3.53
C ARG A 267 1.82 18.13 2.59
N ALA A 268 2.12 16.90 3.01
CA ALA A 268 1.86 15.70 2.21
C ALA A 268 0.36 15.55 1.85
N LEU A 269 -0.55 15.88 2.78
CA LEU A 269 -1.99 15.85 2.53
C LEU A 269 -2.47 17.05 1.71
N ALA A 270 -1.83 18.22 1.86
CA ALA A 270 -2.14 19.44 1.12
C ALA A 270 -2.00 19.27 -0.41
N ILE A 271 -1.10 18.40 -0.86
CA ILE A 271 -0.88 18.12 -2.30
C ILE A 271 -2.18 17.73 -3.01
N ARG A 272 -3.08 17.00 -2.35
CA ARG A 272 -4.35 16.60 -2.97
C ARG A 272 -5.27 17.78 -3.26
N SER A 273 -5.19 18.85 -2.47
CA SER A 273 -5.94 20.07 -2.75
C SER A 273 -5.40 20.77 -4.00
N LEU A 274 -4.07 20.72 -4.23
CA LEU A 274 -3.44 21.23 -5.45
C LEU A 274 -3.85 20.41 -6.67
N LEU A 275 -3.97 19.08 -6.53
CA LEU A 275 -4.49 18.23 -7.60
C LEU A 275 -5.93 18.62 -7.97
N ALA A 276 -6.78 18.94 -6.99
CA ALA A 276 -8.13 19.43 -7.25
C ALA A 276 -8.11 20.78 -8.00
N THR A 277 -7.19 21.68 -7.63
CA THR A 277 -7.01 22.98 -8.29
C THR A 277 -6.39 22.88 -9.68
N LEU A 278 -5.56 21.87 -9.95
CA LEU A 278 -4.82 21.69 -11.21
C LEU A 278 -5.74 21.68 -12.45
N ARG A 279 -6.97 21.18 -12.30
CA ARG A 279 -7.93 21.11 -13.40
C ARG A 279 -8.40 22.49 -13.88
N ASP A 280 -8.61 23.41 -12.95
CA ASP A 280 -9.33 24.66 -13.18
C ASP A 280 -8.40 25.90 -13.12
N ASP A 281 -7.28 25.81 -12.38
CA ASP A 281 -6.25 26.86 -12.28
C ASP A 281 -4.83 26.24 -12.21
N GLU A 282 -4.37 25.75 -13.37
CA GLU A 282 -3.05 25.13 -13.52
C GLU A 282 -1.88 26.03 -13.07
N PRO A 283 -1.83 27.34 -13.44
CA PRO A 283 -0.73 28.20 -13.03
C PRO A 283 -0.61 28.31 -11.51
N ARG A 284 -1.73 28.54 -10.81
CA ARG A 284 -1.75 28.63 -9.34
C ARG A 284 -1.38 27.32 -8.68
N SER A 285 -1.96 26.21 -9.17
CA SER A 285 -1.65 24.88 -8.65
C SER A 285 -0.16 24.54 -8.77
N SER A 286 0.42 24.81 -9.95
CA SER A 286 1.84 24.56 -10.22
C SER A 286 2.77 25.44 -9.38
N GLU A 287 2.42 26.71 -9.17
CA GLU A 287 3.18 27.61 -8.30
C GLU A 287 3.18 27.12 -6.85
N LEU A 288 2.00 26.80 -6.31
CA LEU A 288 1.86 26.27 -4.96
C LEU A 288 2.56 24.93 -4.79
N PHE A 289 2.50 24.04 -5.78
CA PHE A 289 3.19 22.76 -5.74
C PHE A 289 4.71 22.93 -5.69
N ARG A 290 5.27 23.86 -6.47
CA ARG A 290 6.71 24.18 -6.38
C ARG A 290 7.08 24.73 -5.01
N SER A 291 6.27 25.60 -4.44
CA SER A 291 6.48 26.10 -3.07
C SER A 291 6.40 24.98 -2.03
N LEU A 292 5.45 24.05 -2.21
CA LEU A 292 5.30 22.86 -1.37
C LEU A 292 6.55 21.98 -1.39
N CYS A 293 7.10 21.74 -2.59
CA CYS A 293 8.27 20.89 -2.73
C CYS A 293 9.54 21.48 -2.12
N ALA A 294 9.62 22.81 -2.00
CA ALA A 294 10.78 23.48 -1.38
C ALA A 294 10.92 23.09 0.10
N GLY A 295 12.06 22.47 0.45
CA GLY A 295 12.37 22.00 1.80
C GLY A 295 11.49 20.84 2.28
N ALA A 296 10.90 20.07 1.35
CA ALA A 296 10.02 18.95 1.63
C ALA A 296 10.59 17.61 1.16
N GLU A 297 11.92 17.48 1.12
CA GLU A 297 12.64 16.30 0.61
C GLU A 297 12.08 14.97 1.17
N PRO A 298 11.76 14.85 2.47
CA PRO A 298 11.24 13.59 3.03
C PRO A 298 9.89 13.10 2.48
N ILE A 299 9.10 13.97 1.81
CA ILE A 299 7.77 13.63 1.28
C ILE A 299 7.73 13.60 -0.26
N LEU A 300 8.83 13.92 -0.94
CA LEU A 300 8.87 13.97 -2.41
C LEU A 300 8.60 12.62 -3.07
N GLY A 301 8.97 11.51 -2.42
CA GLY A 301 8.66 10.16 -2.89
C GLY A 301 7.25 9.66 -2.55
N SER A 302 6.38 10.50 -1.99
CA SER A 302 5.05 10.07 -1.55
C SER A 302 4.09 9.87 -2.73
N GLN A 303 3.11 8.97 -2.56
CA GLN A 303 2.11 8.68 -3.59
C GLN A 303 1.36 9.94 -4.06
N TYR A 304 1.11 10.92 -3.18
CA TYR A 304 0.39 12.13 -3.54
C TYR A 304 1.24 13.09 -4.38
N VAL A 305 2.55 13.17 -4.13
CA VAL A 305 3.48 13.91 -5.00
C VAL A 305 3.49 13.26 -6.38
N GLU A 306 3.64 11.93 -6.44
CA GLU A 306 3.68 11.21 -7.71
C GLU A 306 2.37 11.32 -8.48
N GLU A 307 1.21 11.22 -7.81
CA GLU A 307 -0.10 11.42 -8.41
C GLU A 307 -0.26 12.83 -8.98
N TYR A 308 0.15 13.86 -8.24
CA TYR A 308 0.13 15.24 -8.75
C TYR A 308 1.00 15.39 -10.00
N LEU A 309 2.26 14.91 -9.93
CA LEU A 309 3.20 14.98 -11.04
C LEU A 309 2.67 14.27 -12.28
N HIS A 310 2.06 13.09 -12.10
CA HIS A 310 1.43 12.30 -13.16
C HIS A 310 0.36 13.10 -13.91
N TRP A 311 -0.54 13.78 -13.21
CA TRP A 311 -1.57 14.57 -13.86
C TRP A 311 -1.06 15.89 -14.42
N ALA A 312 -0.09 16.51 -13.75
CA ALA A 312 0.51 17.77 -14.19
C ALA A 312 1.35 17.59 -15.47
N MET A 313 2.05 16.46 -15.64
CA MET A 313 2.82 16.21 -16.87
C MET A 313 1.95 16.06 -18.13
N TYR A 314 0.72 15.54 -18.00
CA TYR A 314 -0.24 15.52 -19.13
C TYR A 314 -0.67 16.93 -19.57
N ARG A 315 -0.53 17.94 -18.70
CA ARG A 315 -0.80 19.34 -19.03
C ARG A 315 0.45 19.98 -19.64
N SER A 316 1.56 19.89 -18.94
CA SER A 316 2.84 20.48 -19.34
C SER A 316 3.98 19.75 -18.64
N TYR A 317 4.77 18.98 -19.38
CA TYR A 317 5.98 18.38 -18.80
C TYR A 317 6.97 19.46 -18.34
N GLU A 318 7.10 20.56 -19.09
CA GLU A 318 8.00 21.66 -18.74
C GLU A 318 7.67 22.34 -17.40
N SER A 319 6.40 22.38 -16.99
CA SER A 319 6.01 23.01 -15.73
C SER A 319 6.51 22.24 -14.50
N VAL A 320 6.63 20.91 -14.61
CA VAL A 320 7.05 20.00 -13.54
C VAL A 320 8.48 19.47 -13.71
N ARG A 321 9.07 19.63 -14.89
CA ARG A 321 10.41 19.17 -15.23
C ARG A 321 11.48 19.57 -14.20
N PRO A 322 11.55 20.81 -13.70
CA PRO A 322 12.56 21.16 -12.69
C PRO A 322 12.43 20.34 -11.39
N THR A 323 11.20 20.05 -10.95
CA THR A 323 10.94 19.23 -9.77
C THR A 323 11.36 17.79 -10.01
N LEU A 324 11.01 17.21 -11.17
CA LEU A 324 11.40 15.86 -11.55
C LEU A 324 12.93 15.69 -11.60
N LEU A 325 13.64 16.64 -12.20
CA LEU A 325 15.11 16.61 -12.27
C LEU A 325 15.77 16.78 -10.89
N GLY A 326 15.17 17.62 -10.02
CA GLY A 326 15.59 17.74 -8.62
C GLY A 326 15.41 16.42 -7.85
N MET A 327 14.28 15.75 -8.04
CA MET A 327 13.98 14.45 -7.42
C MET A 327 14.91 13.33 -7.92
N LEU A 328 15.30 13.32 -9.19
CA LEU A 328 16.33 12.38 -9.69
C LEU A 328 17.66 12.56 -8.96
N SER A 329 18.02 13.78 -8.55
CA SER A 329 19.28 14.04 -7.84
C SER A 329 19.16 13.81 -6.32
N SER A 330 17.98 13.41 -5.83
CA SER A 330 17.74 13.20 -4.40
C SER A 330 18.45 11.94 -3.90
N PRO A 331 19.07 11.96 -2.70
CA PRO A 331 19.57 10.75 -2.06
C PRO A 331 18.44 9.84 -1.54
N ASP A 332 17.19 10.30 -1.54
CA ASP A 332 16.00 9.53 -1.15
C ASP A 332 15.52 8.69 -2.34
N SER A 333 15.78 7.37 -2.30
CA SER A 333 15.43 6.44 -3.37
C SER A 333 13.94 6.47 -3.79
N PRO A 334 12.97 6.62 -2.87
CA PRO A 334 11.57 6.78 -3.26
C PRO A 334 11.32 7.98 -4.18
N ALA A 335 11.95 9.13 -3.92
CA ALA A 335 11.82 10.32 -4.75
C ALA A 335 12.44 10.13 -6.14
N SER A 336 13.65 9.55 -6.22
CA SER A 336 14.30 9.31 -7.51
C SER A 336 13.54 8.29 -8.37
N ARG A 337 13.00 7.23 -7.76
CA ARG A 337 12.11 6.26 -8.43
C ARG A 337 10.85 6.90 -8.98
N ALA A 338 10.15 7.71 -8.17
CA ALA A 338 8.93 8.38 -8.61
C ALA A 338 9.21 9.29 -9.82
N ALA A 339 10.27 10.09 -9.76
CA ALA A 339 10.66 10.94 -10.87
C ALA A 339 11.05 10.14 -12.13
N ALA A 340 11.84 9.06 -11.97
CA ALA A 340 12.21 8.17 -13.07
C ALA A 340 10.98 7.60 -13.78
N ARG A 341 9.98 7.12 -13.02
CA ARG A 341 8.73 6.61 -13.59
C ARG A 341 8.00 7.68 -14.39
N GLN A 342 7.80 8.88 -13.81
CA GLN A 342 7.06 9.94 -14.48
C GLN A 342 7.77 10.46 -15.74
N ILE A 343 9.11 10.58 -15.72
CA ILE A 343 9.89 10.94 -16.91
C ILE A 343 9.75 9.89 -18.01
N CYS A 344 9.90 8.60 -17.67
CA CYS A 344 9.74 7.52 -18.64
C CYS A 344 8.31 7.47 -19.21
N LEU A 345 7.28 7.66 -18.39
CA LEU A 345 5.89 7.72 -18.84
C LEU A 345 5.65 8.93 -19.76
N ALA A 346 6.17 10.10 -19.43
CA ALA A 346 6.04 11.30 -20.25
C ALA A 346 6.70 11.13 -21.64
N ALA A 347 7.82 10.39 -21.72
CA ALA A 347 8.48 10.08 -22.97
C ALA A 347 7.73 9.06 -23.85
N LEU A 348 6.74 8.35 -23.30
CA LEU A 348 5.83 7.47 -24.04
C LEU A 348 4.60 8.22 -24.57
N GLN A 349 4.31 9.41 -24.07
CA GLN A 349 3.17 10.21 -24.52
C GLN A 349 3.47 10.88 -25.86
N ASP A 350 2.43 11.08 -26.66
CA ASP A 350 2.52 11.91 -27.87
C ASP A 350 2.27 13.38 -27.55
N GLY A 351 2.97 14.27 -28.26
CA GLY A 351 2.85 15.73 -28.12
C GLY A 351 4.16 16.44 -27.83
N GLU A 352 4.07 17.74 -27.56
CA GLU A 352 5.24 18.62 -27.35
C GLU A 352 6.10 18.21 -26.15
N SER A 353 5.49 17.60 -25.14
CA SER A 353 6.19 17.07 -23.95
C SER A 353 7.16 15.92 -24.25
N LYS A 354 6.96 15.20 -25.37
CA LYS A 354 7.69 13.96 -25.68
C LYS A 354 9.18 14.19 -25.88
N ASP A 355 9.56 15.26 -26.58
CA ASP A 355 10.96 15.50 -26.94
C ASP A 355 11.81 15.83 -25.71
N SER A 356 11.31 16.72 -24.85
CA SER A 356 11.98 17.08 -23.59
C SER A 356 12.06 15.88 -22.63
N ALA A 357 10.96 15.15 -22.45
CA ALA A 357 10.96 13.96 -21.61
C ALA A 357 11.91 12.87 -22.16
N SER A 358 11.93 12.67 -23.48
CA SER A 358 12.84 11.72 -24.14
C SER A 358 14.31 12.09 -23.96
N ALA A 359 14.64 13.39 -23.94
CA ALA A 359 15.99 13.84 -23.62
C ALA A 359 16.37 13.52 -22.16
N ASP A 360 15.42 13.70 -21.23
CA ASP A 360 15.63 13.46 -19.80
C ASP A 360 15.64 11.96 -19.45
N VAL A 361 15.00 11.08 -20.23
CA VAL A 361 15.09 9.61 -20.07
C VAL A 361 16.55 9.14 -20.07
N LYS A 362 17.44 9.83 -20.79
CA LYS A 362 18.87 9.51 -20.77
C LYS A 362 19.45 9.54 -19.34
N LEU A 363 19.04 10.53 -18.54
CA LEU A 363 19.47 10.66 -17.15
C LEU A 363 18.98 9.49 -16.28
N VAL A 364 17.80 8.96 -16.59
CA VAL A 364 17.21 7.81 -15.89
C VAL A 364 17.96 6.52 -16.23
N VAL A 365 18.20 6.25 -17.52
CA VAL A 365 18.85 5.01 -17.96
C VAL A 365 20.35 4.96 -17.70
N GLU A 366 21.00 6.12 -17.55
CA GLU A 366 22.40 6.25 -17.12
C GLU A 366 22.53 6.47 -15.59
N GLY A 367 21.40 6.57 -14.89
CA GLY A 367 21.31 6.83 -13.47
C GLY A 367 21.62 5.61 -12.60
N ASP A 368 21.25 5.69 -11.33
CA ASP A 368 21.47 4.61 -10.38
C ASP A 368 20.56 3.38 -10.64
N MET A 369 20.74 2.34 -9.84
CA MET A 369 19.97 1.10 -9.94
C MET A 369 18.46 1.33 -9.75
N GLU A 370 18.07 2.20 -8.83
CA GLU A 370 16.65 2.46 -8.52
C GLU A 370 15.96 3.18 -9.69
N MET A 371 16.64 4.12 -10.34
CA MET A 371 16.17 4.80 -11.55
C MET A 371 15.98 3.84 -12.72
N ARG A 372 16.97 2.97 -12.98
CA ARG A 372 16.89 1.99 -14.08
C ARG A 372 15.80 0.94 -13.81
N ALA A 373 15.63 0.50 -12.57
CA ALA A 373 14.56 -0.39 -12.18
C ALA A 373 13.17 0.26 -12.37
N ALA A 374 13.02 1.54 -12.01
CA ALA A 374 11.80 2.31 -12.25
C ALA A 374 11.49 2.45 -13.75
N ALA A 375 12.50 2.69 -14.60
CA ALA A 375 12.33 2.70 -16.05
C ALA A 375 11.89 1.33 -16.59
N ALA A 376 12.53 0.25 -16.13
CA ALA A 376 12.16 -1.11 -16.50
C ALA A 376 10.71 -1.43 -16.13
N GLU A 377 10.23 -0.99 -14.95
CA GLU A 377 8.84 -1.14 -14.52
C GLU A 377 7.86 -0.45 -15.49
N VAL A 378 8.16 0.79 -15.90
CA VAL A 378 7.32 1.53 -16.86
C VAL A 378 7.25 0.81 -18.20
N TYR A 379 8.39 0.44 -18.78
CA TYR A 379 8.39 -0.22 -20.08
C TYR A 379 7.78 -1.62 -20.02
N ALA A 380 7.97 -2.36 -18.93
CA ALA A 380 7.35 -3.67 -18.74
C ALA A 380 5.81 -3.57 -18.75
N ARG A 381 5.24 -2.57 -18.08
CA ARG A 381 3.79 -2.36 -18.04
C ARG A 381 3.19 -1.88 -19.37
N ASN A 382 3.98 -1.20 -20.20
CA ASN A 382 3.49 -0.56 -21.43
C ASN A 382 3.90 -1.30 -22.72
N CYS A 383 4.68 -2.39 -22.64
CA CYS A 383 5.16 -3.11 -23.83
C CYS A 383 4.05 -3.78 -24.66
N GLY A 384 2.86 -3.97 -24.07
CA GLY A 384 1.68 -4.46 -24.76
C GLY A 384 0.89 -3.38 -25.52
N GLU A 385 1.14 -2.10 -25.28
CA GLU A 385 0.34 -1.03 -25.90
C GLU A 385 0.83 -0.74 -27.34
N PRO A 386 0.00 -0.90 -28.39
CA PRO A 386 0.44 -0.87 -29.79
C PRO A 386 1.25 0.37 -30.18
N ASP A 387 0.87 1.54 -29.67
CA ASP A 387 1.49 2.82 -30.04
C ASP A 387 2.90 3.00 -29.47
N VAL A 388 3.20 2.34 -28.35
CA VAL A 388 4.48 2.49 -27.61
C VAL A 388 5.27 1.20 -27.46
N ALA A 389 4.71 0.06 -27.89
CA ALA A 389 5.30 -1.27 -27.75
C ALA A 389 6.72 -1.34 -28.30
N LYS A 390 6.97 -0.77 -29.49
CA LYS A 390 8.30 -0.80 -30.13
C LYS A 390 9.37 -0.14 -29.27
N GLN A 391 9.08 1.02 -28.67
CA GLN A 391 10.01 1.75 -27.81
C GLN A 391 10.23 1.01 -26.48
N CYS A 392 9.16 0.48 -25.90
CA CYS A 392 9.22 -0.28 -24.65
C CYS A 392 10.05 -1.56 -24.83
N ILE A 393 9.78 -2.35 -25.88
CA ILE A 393 10.51 -3.58 -26.20
C ILE A 393 12.00 -3.30 -26.41
N ALA A 394 12.35 -2.28 -27.20
CA ALA A 394 13.75 -1.93 -27.44
C ALA A 394 14.50 -1.55 -26.14
N SER A 395 13.79 -0.95 -25.17
CA SER A 395 14.35 -0.60 -23.87
C SER A 395 14.49 -1.83 -22.96
N LEU A 396 13.46 -2.69 -22.91
CA LEU A 396 13.47 -3.95 -22.15
C LEU A 396 14.59 -4.89 -22.60
N GLN A 397 14.82 -5.01 -23.90
CA GLN A 397 15.92 -5.82 -24.46
C GLN A 397 17.29 -5.41 -23.91
N ARG A 398 17.49 -4.12 -23.60
CA ARG A 398 18.73 -3.64 -22.96
C ARG A 398 18.76 -3.98 -21.48
N PHE A 399 17.62 -3.83 -20.79
CA PHE A 399 17.51 -4.08 -19.35
C PHE A 399 17.59 -5.56 -18.97
N PHE A 400 17.32 -6.48 -19.89
CA PHE A 400 17.57 -7.90 -19.66
C PHE A 400 19.05 -8.24 -19.41
N ASP A 401 19.97 -7.36 -19.84
CA ASP A 401 21.39 -7.46 -19.58
C ASP A 401 21.91 -6.29 -18.74
N ASP A 402 21.07 -5.67 -17.90
CA ASP A 402 21.54 -4.67 -16.93
C ASP A 402 22.59 -5.26 -15.97
N PRO A 403 23.64 -4.52 -15.57
CA PRO A 403 24.59 -5.00 -14.56
C PRO A 403 23.93 -5.46 -13.26
N GLU A 404 22.81 -4.83 -12.85
CA GLU A 404 22.14 -5.10 -11.58
C GLU A 404 20.99 -6.11 -11.74
N GLU A 405 21.01 -7.16 -10.93
CA GLU A 405 20.00 -8.23 -10.93
C GLU A 405 18.57 -7.71 -10.75
N ARG A 406 18.37 -6.74 -9.85
CA ARG A 406 17.04 -6.16 -9.59
C ARG A 406 16.43 -5.50 -10.82
N VAL A 407 17.24 -4.88 -11.69
CA VAL A 407 16.74 -4.27 -12.94
C VAL A 407 16.33 -5.36 -13.91
N ARG A 408 17.14 -6.43 -14.03
CA ARG A 408 16.84 -7.60 -14.88
C ARG A 408 15.53 -8.29 -14.47
N ILE A 409 15.37 -8.58 -13.18
CA ILE A 409 14.13 -9.15 -12.61
C ILE A 409 12.94 -8.23 -12.90
N THR A 410 13.09 -6.91 -12.72
CA THR A 410 12.00 -5.96 -12.96
C THR A 410 11.60 -5.91 -14.43
N ALA A 411 12.57 -5.92 -15.35
CA ALA A 411 12.32 -5.97 -16.79
C ALA A 411 11.62 -7.26 -17.21
N ALA A 412 12.03 -8.42 -16.66
CA ALA A 412 11.45 -9.72 -16.99
C ALA A 412 9.94 -9.81 -16.73
N ARG A 413 9.41 -9.01 -15.78
CA ARG A 413 7.97 -8.95 -15.48
C ARG A 413 7.11 -8.49 -16.67
N CYS A 414 7.70 -7.98 -17.75
CA CYS A 414 6.97 -7.60 -18.96
C CYS A 414 6.10 -8.73 -19.53
N PHE A 415 6.53 -9.99 -19.40
CA PHE A 415 5.79 -11.13 -19.94
C PHE A 415 4.40 -11.28 -19.31
N SER A 416 4.28 -11.04 -18.00
CA SER A 416 2.99 -11.07 -17.29
C SER A 416 2.00 -10.03 -17.81
N GLY A 417 2.48 -8.89 -18.31
CA GLY A 417 1.65 -7.84 -18.90
C GLY A 417 1.22 -8.11 -20.33
N LEU A 418 2.02 -8.88 -21.10
CA LEU A 418 1.67 -9.28 -22.47
C LEU A 418 0.62 -10.39 -22.50
N GLY A 419 0.73 -11.34 -21.57
CA GLY A 419 -0.09 -12.53 -21.52
C GLY A 419 0.26 -13.57 -22.59
N ALA A 420 -0.05 -14.83 -22.30
CA ALA A 420 0.25 -15.99 -23.15
C ALA A 420 -0.07 -15.83 -24.65
N GLU A 421 -1.24 -15.28 -25.00
CA GLU A 421 -1.73 -15.22 -26.38
C GLU A 421 -0.95 -14.23 -27.27
N ARG A 422 -0.28 -13.23 -26.67
CA ARG A 422 0.46 -12.21 -27.41
C ARG A 422 1.94 -12.49 -27.52
N LEU A 423 2.45 -13.50 -26.80
CA LEU A 423 3.89 -13.84 -26.82
C LEU A 423 4.39 -14.18 -28.22
N SER A 424 3.58 -14.83 -29.05
CA SER A 424 3.95 -15.14 -30.44
C SER A 424 4.16 -13.89 -31.29
N GLU A 425 3.42 -12.81 -31.01
CA GLU A 425 3.54 -11.53 -31.72
C GLU A 425 4.84 -10.80 -31.35
N HIS A 426 5.44 -11.15 -30.21
CA HIS A 426 6.63 -10.52 -29.65
C HIS A 426 7.83 -11.48 -29.60
N SER A 427 8.01 -12.27 -30.67
CA SER A 427 9.09 -13.27 -30.77
C SER A 427 10.50 -12.68 -30.53
N ASP A 428 10.76 -11.46 -31.01
CA ASP A 428 12.05 -10.76 -30.81
C ASP A 428 12.33 -10.44 -29.33
N LEU A 429 11.30 -10.19 -28.54
CA LEU A 429 11.43 -9.95 -27.10
C LEU A 429 11.75 -11.25 -26.36
N VAL A 430 11.07 -12.35 -26.74
CA VAL A 430 11.33 -13.68 -26.19
C VAL A 430 12.75 -14.12 -26.49
N GLU A 431 13.23 -13.95 -27.72
CA GLU A 431 14.60 -14.31 -28.12
C GLU A 431 15.65 -13.47 -27.38
N ALA A 432 15.43 -12.16 -27.23
CA ALA A 432 16.33 -11.29 -26.49
C ALA A 432 16.40 -11.68 -25.00
N PHE A 433 15.27 -11.96 -24.36
CA PHE A 433 15.27 -12.47 -22.99
C PHE A 433 16.00 -13.81 -22.88
N SER A 434 15.72 -14.72 -23.81
CA SER A 434 16.28 -16.08 -23.82
C SER A 434 17.81 -16.10 -23.91
N THR A 435 18.42 -15.07 -24.49
CA THR A 435 19.88 -14.98 -24.65
C THR A 435 20.57 -14.12 -23.57
N SER A 436 19.79 -13.41 -22.77
CA SER A 436 20.25 -12.46 -21.74
C SER A 436 20.61 -13.12 -20.40
N ARG A 437 21.20 -12.32 -19.50
CA ARG A 437 21.41 -12.70 -18.09
C ARG A 437 20.10 -12.84 -17.29
N ALA A 438 19.03 -12.14 -17.69
CA ALA A 438 17.75 -12.18 -16.96
C ALA A 438 17.08 -13.56 -16.94
N LEU A 439 17.39 -14.44 -17.91
CA LEU A 439 16.87 -15.81 -17.94
C LEU A 439 17.29 -16.62 -16.71
N ALA A 440 18.49 -16.39 -16.16
CA ALA A 440 18.95 -17.10 -14.97
C ALA A 440 18.33 -16.54 -13.68
N ASP A 441 18.12 -15.23 -13.60
CA ASP A 441 17.59 -14.62 -12.38
C ASP A 441 16.07 -14.80 -12.23
N GLU A 442 15.32 -14.66 -13.33
CA GLU A 442 13.85 -14.70 -13.31
C GLU A 442 13.28 -15.55 -14.47
N PRO A 443 13.63 -16.85 -14.57
CA PRO A 443 13.14 -17.73 -15.64
C PRO A 443 11.61 -17.86 -15.64
N MET A 444 11.00 -17.78 -14.45
CA MET A 444 9.59 -18.02 -14.26
C MET A 444 8.70 -16.95 -14.91
N ALA A 445 9.19 -15.72 -15.10
CA ALA A 445 8.41 -14.66 -15.72
C ALA A 445 7.94 -15.01 -17.14
N LEU A 446 8.79 -15.65 -17.96
CA LEU A 446 8.42 -16.12 -19.29
C LEU A 446 7.74 -17.51 -19.25
N LEU A 447 8.28 -18.43 -18.44
CA LEU A 447 7.83 -19.83 -18.46
C LEU A 447 6.39 -20.00 -17.96
N TYR A 448 5.94 -19.19 -16.99
CA TYR A 448 4.56 -19.21 -16.55
C TYR A 448 3.59 -18.85 -17.68
N GLU A 449 3.89 -17.80 -18.44
CA GLU A 449 3.04 -17.36 -19.54
C GLU A 449 3.02 -18.37 -20.69
N LEU A 450 4.17 -18.97 -21.02
CA LEU A 450 4.24 -20.02 -22.05
C LEU A 450 3.46 -21.28 -21.66
N LYS A 451 3.41 -21.61 -20.37
CA LYS A 451 2.62 -22.75 -19.87
C LYS A 451 1.13 -22.59 -20.16
N ASP A 452 0.62 -21.36 -20.10
CA ASP A 452 -0.80 -21.07 -20.26
C ASP A 452 -1.23 -20.87 -21.73
N VAL A 453 -0.28 -20.86 -22.68
CA VAL A 453 -0.58 -20.87 -24.12
C VAL A 453 -1.42 -22.11 -24.46
N ARG A 454 -2.64 -21.91 -25.00
CA ARG A 454 -3.55 -23.01 -25.36
C ARG A 454 -3.27 -23.61 -26.74
N GLY A 455 -2.63 -22.84 -27.62
CA GLY A 455 -2.32 -23.22 -29.00
C GLY A 455 -0.99 -23.94 -29.20
N ARG A 456 -0.39 -23.72 -30.38
CA ARG A 456 0.98 -24.15 -30.70
C ARG A 456 1.95 -23.24 -29.95
N LEU A 457 2.93 -23.83 -29.26
CA LEU A 457 4.01 -23.08 -28.63
C LEU A 457 4.92 -22.43 -29.69
N PRO A 458 5.51 -21.25 -29.40
CA PRO A 458 6.39 -20.56 -30.33
C PRO A 458 7.73 -21.31 -30.50
N PRO A 459 8.35 -21.31 -31.70
CA PRO A 459 9.65 -21.96 -31.93
C PRO A 459 10.80 -21.45 -31.06
N SER A 460 10.67 -20.25 -30.50
CA SER A 460 11.64 -19.67 -29.56
C SER A 460 11.82 -20.50 -28.29
N ILE A 461 10.91 -21.43 -27.97
CA ILE A 461 11.09 -22.36 -26.85
C ILE A 461 12.35 -23.22 -26.99
N CYS A 462 12.77 -23.56 -28.22
CA CYS A 462 14.03 -24.26 -28.45
C CYS A 462 15.23 -23.39 -28.01
N SER A 463 15.23 -22.10 -28.35
CA SER A 463 16.28 -21.17 -27.92
C SER A 463 16.32 -21.02 -26.39
N VAL A 464 15.15 -20.95 -25.74
CA VAL A 464 15.04 -20.95 -24.26
C VAL A 464 15.67 -22.22 -23.68
N ALA A 465 15.35 -23.39 -24.21
CA ALA A 465 15.86 -24.68 -23.75
C ALA A 465 17.37 -24.82 -23.94
N GLU A 466 17.85 -24.49 -25.14
CA GLU A 466 19.27 -24.49 -25.48
C GLU A 466 20.07 -23.58 -24.53
N ARG A 467 19.57 -22.37 -24.25
CA ARG A 467 20.24 -21.46 -23.33
C ARG A 467 20.13 -21.87 -21.86
N ALA A 468 18.96 -22.34 -21.42
CA ALA A 468 18.76 -22.79 -20.04
C ALA A 468 19.73 -23.92 -19.66
N VAL A 469 19.94 -24.88 -20.57
CA VAL A 469 20.91 -25.96 -20.37
C VAL A 469 22.34 -25.41 -20.18
N GLU A 470 22.72 -24.37 -20.92
CA GLU A 470 24.04 -23.74 -20.80
C GLU A 470 24.18 -22.85 -19.56
N ALA A 471 23.14 -22.08 -19.24
CA ALA A 471 23.18 -21.06 -18.20
C ALA A 471 22.94 -21.64 -16.80
N TRP A 472 22.01 -22.59 -16.66
CA TRP A 472 21.63 -23.16 -15.36
C TRP A 472 22.50 -24.37 -14.99
N GLY A 473 22.95 -25.14 -15.99
CA GLY A 473 23.84 -26.27 -15.79
C GLY A 473 23.32 -27.25 -14.72
N PRO A 474 24.17 -27.72 -13.79
CA PRO A 474 23.75 -28.67 -12.74
C PRO A 474 22.68 -28.15 -11.78
N GLU A 475 22.55 -26.83 -11.60
CA GLU A 475 21.55 -26.24 -10.70
C GLU A 475 20.12 -26.55 -11.18
N ALA A 476 19.92 -26.74 -12.49
CA ALA A 476 18.62 -27.13 -13.04
C ALA A 476 18.10 -28.49 -12.54
N GLY A 477 18.97 -29.37 -12.03
CA GLY A 477 18.60 -30.66 -11.42
C GLY A 477 18.55 -30.63 -9.88
N ASP A 478 19.00 -29.54 -9.24
CA ASP A 478 19.06 -29.43 -7.79
C ASP A 478 17.78 -28.83 -7.23
N ILE A 479 16.95 -29.67 -6.61
CA ILE A 479 15.65 -29.32 -6.01
C ILE A 479 15.73 -28.24 -4.91
N SER A 480 16.93 -27.91 -4.41
CA SER A 480 17.12 -26.84 -3.44
C SER A 480 17.23 -25.45 -4.07
N THR A 481 17.30 -25.37 -5.41
CA THR A 481 17.44 -24.11 -6.16
C THR A 481 16.10 -23.65 -6.74
N SER A 482 15.96 -22.34 -6.99
CA SER A 482 14.82 -21.81 -7.74
C SER A 482 14.80 -22.27 -9.20
N LEU A 483 15.98 -22.53 -9.78
CA LEU A 483 16.15 -22.96 -11.16
C LEU A 483 15.54 -24.34 -11.44
N SER A 484 15.50 -25.26 -10.47
CA SER A 484 14.86 -26.56 -10.66
C SER A 484 13.35 -26.46 -10.92
N ALA A 485 12.69 -25.43 -10.36
CA ALA A 485 11.28 -25.17 -10.64
C ALA A 485 11.07 -24.70 -12.09
N GLY A 486 11.93 -23.79 -12.56
CA GLY A 486 11.97 -23.37 -13.96
C GLY A 486 12.27 -24.54 -14.89
N ALA A 487 13.22 -25.40 -14.51
CA ALA A 487 13.58 -26.59 -15.27
C ALA A 487 12.40 -27.55 -15.45
N SER A 488 11.66 -27.84 -14.38
CA SER A 488 10.46 -28.68 -14.45
C SER A 488 9.39 -28.14 -15.41
N VAL A 489 9.19 -26.81 -15.43
CA VAL A 489 8.22 -26.20 -16.36
C VAL A 489 8.74 -26.24 -17.79
N LEU A 490 10.02 -25.96 -18.00
CA LEU A 490 10.63 -25.95 -19.32
C LEU A 490 10.69 -27.35 -19.95
N SER A 491 10.94 -28.41 -19.18
CA SER A 491 10.85 -29.79 -19.65
C SER A 491 9.46 -30.14 -20.20
N LYS A 492 8.39 -29.72 -19.51
CA LYS A 492 7.01 -29.87 -20.01
C LYS A 492 6.80 -29.14 -21.33
N LEU A 493 7.29 -27.90 -21.41
CA LEU A 493 7.11 -27.05 -22.58
C LEU A 493 7.86 -27.60 -23.81
N ILE A 494 9.10 -28.04 -23.66
CA ILE A 494 9.90 -28.53 -24.79
C ILE A 494 9.38 -29.88 -25.33
N VAL A 495 8.96 -30.79 -24.45
CA VAL A 495 8.34 -32.08 -24.86
C VAL A 495 7.00 -31.82 -25.54
N ARG A 496 6.18 -30.91 -25.00
CA ARG A 496 4.93 -30.47 -25.67
C ARG A 496 5.21 -29.86 -27.03
N PHE A 497 6.20 -28.97 -27.15
CA PHE A 497 6.56 -28.35 -28.44
C PHE A 497 7.02 -29.39 -29.46
N TYR A 498 7.88 -30.33 -29.05
CA TYR A 498 8.31 -31.45 -29.88
C TYR A 498 7.12 -32.26 -30.44
N ALA A 499 6.12 -32.54 -29.61
CA ALA A 499 4.91 -33.26 -30.03
C ALA A 499 4.01 -32.44 -30.98
N GLN A 500 4.06 -31.10 -30.89
CA GLN A 500 3.19 -30.20 -31.66
C GLN A 500 3.79 -29.73 -32.99
N THR A 501 5.12 -29.70 -33.13
CA THR A 501 5.77 -29.10 -34.31
C THR A 501 5.72 -30.02 -35.53
N GLU A 502 5.38 -29.45 -36.69
CA GLU A 502 5.40 -30.13 -38.00
C GLU A 502 6.66 -29.77 -38.82
N ASP A 503 7.49 -28.85 -38.31
CA ASP A 503 8.73 -28.44 -38.93
C ASP A 503 9.87 -29.37 -38.47
N ASP A 504 10.44 -30.12 -39.41
CA ASP A 504 11.51 -31.09 -39.16
C ASP A 504 12.76 -30.44 -38.52
N ALA A 505 13.11 -29.21 -38.91
CA ALA A 505 14.26 -28.52 -38.36
C ALA A 505 14.02 -28.10 -36.90
N GLN A 506 12.81 -27.62 -36.58
CA GLN A 506 12.45 -27.30 -35.19
C GLN A 506 12.30 -28.56 -34.34
N ARG A 507 11.83 -29.66 -34.93
CA ARG A 507 11.75 -30.97 -34.27
C ARG A 507 13.13 -31.49 -33.89
N GLU A 508 14.10 -31.40 -34.79
CA GLU A 508 15.50 -31.78 -34.56
C GLU A 508 16.15 -30.92 -33.47
N ARG A 509 15.90 -29.61 -33.47
CA ARG A 509 16.36 -28.71 -32.40
C ARG A 509 15.77 -29.08 -31.03
N ALA A 510 14.46 -29.33 -30.98
CA ALA A 510 13.79 -29.72 -29.74
C ALA A 510 14.35 -31.04 -29.19
N LEU A 511 14.56 -32.04 -30.06
CA LEU A 511 15.22 -33.30 -29.68
C LEU A 511 16.63 -33.07 -29.14
N SER A 512 17.43 -32.25 -29.83
CA SER A 512 18.79 -31.92 -29.40
C SER A 512 18.80 -31.25 -28.02
N ALA A 513 17.84 -30.36 -27.74
CA ALA A 513 17.71 -29.73 -26.43
C ALA A 513 17.29 -30.75 -25.35
N ILE A 514 16.34 -31.65 -25.66
CA ILE A 514 15.91 -32.74 -24.77
C ILE A 514 17.09 -33.66 -24.42
N ASP A 515 17.90 -34.04 -25.41
CA ASP A 515 19.08 -34.89 -25.19
C ASP A 515 20.07 -34.21 -24.25
N ARG A 516 20.39 -32.93 -24.49
CA ARG A 516 21.28 -32.18 -23.59
C ARG A 516 20.69 -32.01 -22.19
N MET A 517 19.37 -31.84 -22.06
CA MET A 517 18.69 -31.80 -20.76
C MET A 517 18.86 -33.12 -19.99
N LEU A 518 18.73 -34.27 -20.67
CA LEU A 518 18.95 -35.58 -20.07
C LEU A 518 20.40 -35.75 -19.59
N GLU A 519 21.38 -35.30 -20.39
CA GLU A 519 22.81 -35.40 -20.06
C GLU A 519 23.17 -34.70 -18.74
N ILE A 520 22.52 -33.57 -18.44
CA ILE A 520 22.81 -32.78 -17.23
C ILE A 520 21.84 -33.06 -16.06
N GLY A 521 20.91 -34.00 -16.22
CA GLY A 521 19.93 -34.33 -15.18
C GLY A 521 18.92 -33.21 -14.92
N PHE A 522 18.46 -32.54 -15.99
CA PHE A 522 17.53 -31.42 -15.92
C PHE A 522 16.19 -31.84 -15.28
N MET A 523 15.69 -31.07 -14.31
CA MET A 523 14.54 -31.48 -13.50
C MET A 523 13.29 -31.75 -14.35
N GLY A 524 12.71 -32.95 -14.19
CA GLY A 524 11.41 -33.33 -14.76
C GLY A 524 11.45 -33.92 -16.18
N ILE A 525 12.58 -33.86 -16.89
CA ILE A 525 12.64 -34.31 -18.30
C ILE A 525 12.35 -35.81 -18.46
N ASP A 526 12.90 -36.66 -17.57
CA ASP A 526 12.66 -38.11 -17.56
C ASP A 526 11.18 -38.46 -17.38
N ASP A 527 10.49 -37.72 -16.51
CA ASP A 527 9.09 -37.97 -16.19
C ASP A 527 8.17 -37.57 -17.35
N GLU A 528 8.46 -36.46 -18.03
CA GLU A 528 7.70 -36.00 -19.20
C GLU A 528 7.85 -36.95 -20.39
N LEU A 529 9.06 -37.47 -20.65
CA LEU A 529 9.27 -38.48 -21.71
C LEU A 529 8.52 -39.79 -21.41
N ARG A 530 8.57 -40.27 -20.16
CA ARG A 530 7.81 -41.47 -19.74
C ARG A 530 6.30 -41.27 -19.84
N ALA A 531 5.81 -40.06 -19.61
CA ALA A 531 4.40 -39.73 -19.77
C ALA A 531 4.00 -39.73 -21.26
N SER A 532 4.86 -39.19 -22.13
CA SER A 532 4.65 -39.17 -23.58
C SER A 532 4.67 -40.56 -24.22
N ASP A 533 5.49 -41.49 -23.71
CA ASP A 533 5.53 -42.88 -24.22
C ASP A 533 4.27 -43.70 -23.87
N ARG A 534 3.46 -43.22 -22.92
CA ARG A 534 2.25 -43.91 -22.43
C ARG A 534 0.94 -43.34 -22.99
N ALA A 535 1.00 -42.19 -23.66
CA ALA A 535 -0.13 -41.51 -24.30
C ALA A 535 -0.22 -41.92 -25.77
#